data_AF-A0A358XQL8-F1
#
_entry.id   AF-A0A358XQL8-F1
#
_cell.length_a   1.000
_cell.length_b   1.000
_cell.length_c   1.000
_cell.angle_alpha   90.00
_cell.angle_beta   90.00
_cell.angle_gamma   90.00
#
_symmetry.space_group_name_H-M   'P 1'
#
loop_
_entity.id
_entity.type
_entity.pdbx_description
1 polymer ?
#
loop_
_entity_poly.entity_id
_entity_poly.type
_entity_poly.pdbx_seq_one_letter_code
_entity_poly.pdbx_strand_id
1 'polypeptide(L)'
;DKLGGGIYWCEQKKESKNTCSNAPASVFALKLFMATNDRSYLQEGERLYEWTKRNLQDPEDKLYWDNMQLNGKIGKAKFSYNAGQMLQAAALLYKLTKNKRYLEDAQQLAEACLGYFFETDAKLNFPKLKNSNLWFHAVMMRGYIELAAVNGDQRYLTVFAKNLEFAWQHMRDQAGLFSPDWTLKDQHKSKWLLDQCAFVEMYARLAKAGY
;
A
#
# COMPACT_ATOMS: atom_id res chain seq x y z
N ASP A 1 15.06 18.87 13.89
CA ASP A 1 14.63 17.48 13.59
C ASP A 1 15.79 16.75 12.91
N LYS A 2 15.99 15.44 13.14
CA LYS A 2 17.08 14.68 12.48
C LYS A 2 16.65 14.30 11.05
N LEU A 3 17.62 14.10 10.15
CA LEU A 3 17.39 13.63 8.77
C LEU A 3 16.48 14.55 7.92
N GLY A 4 16.38 15.84 8.26
CA GLY A 4 15.60 16.82 7.50
C GLY A 4 14.08 16.60 7.53
N GLY A 5 13.58 15.75 8.41
CA GLY A 5 12.14 15.47 8.57
C GLY A 5 11.84 14.02 8.92
N GLY A 6 10.66 13.58 8.49
CA GLY A 6 10.14 12.23 8.73
C GLY A 6 9.63 11.98 10.15
N ILE A 7 8.77 10.99 10.31
CA ILE A 7 8.16 10.57 11.57
C ILE A 7 8.88 9.33 12.10
N TYR A 8 9.19 9.32 13.39
CA TYR A 8 9.76 8.15 14.08
C TYR A 8 8.76 7.01 14.16
N TRP A 9 9.25 5.77 14.13
CA TRP A 9 8.37 4.59 14.19
C TRP A 9 7.88 4.29 15.62
N CYS A 10 8.79 4.27 16.60
CA CYS A 10 8.48 3.97 18.00
C CYS A 10 8.80 5.19 18.88
N GLU A 11 7.82 5.63 19.67
CA GLU A 11 8.00 6.80 20.55
C GLU A 11 9.10 6.58 21.59
N GLN A 12 9.17 5.39 22.17
CA GLN A 12 10.16 5.02 23.19
C GLN A 12 11.54 4.70 22.58
N LYS A 13 11.62 4.45 21.26
CA LYS A 13 12.84 4.08 20.54
C LYS A 13 12.95 4.83 19.20
N LYS A 14 13.37 6.09 19.29
CA LYS A 14 13.47 7.02 18.16
C LYS A 14 14.73 6.80 17.31
N GLU A 15 14.91 5.60 16.76
CA GLU A 15 16.15 5.15 16.10
C GLU A 15 16.13 5.25 14.57
N SER A 16 14.94 5.32 13.98
CA SER A 16 14.74 5.37 12.53
C SER A 16 13.50 6.17 12.14
N LYS A 17 13.49 6.61 10.89
CA LYS A 17 12.32 7.17 10.21
C LYS A 17 11.89 6.17 9.15
N ASN A 18 10.63 5.75 9.16
CA ASN A 18 10.18 4.60 8.35
C ASN A 18 9.12 5.01 7.33
N THR A 19 9.08 4.33 6.19
CA THR A 19 7.98 4.53 5.22
C THR A 19 6.62 4.24 5.87
N CYS A 20 6.57 3.23 6.75
CA CYS A 20 5.34 2.82 7.44
C CYS A 20 4.75 3.85 8.41
N SER A 21 5.54 4.82 8.91
CA SER A 21 5.04 5.92 9.73
C SER A 21 4.78 7.19 8.91
N ASN A 22 5.48 7.37 7.79
CA ASN A 22 5.42 8.60 7.01
C ASN A 22 4.38 8.58 5.88
N ALA A 23 4.34 7.50 5.10
CA ALA A 23 3.39 7.35 4.00
C ALA A 23 1.92 7.40 4.46
N PRO A 24 1.50 6.61 5.48
CA PRO A 24 0.13 6.73 5.99
C PRO A 24 -0.13 8.05 6.73
N ALA A 25 0.89 8.70 7.33
CA ALA A 25 0.71 10.03 7.91
C ALA A 25 0.46 11.10 6.85
N SER A 26 1.10 11.00 5.67
CA SER A 26 0.77 11.82 4.52
C SER A 26 -0.69 11.60 4.10
N VAL A 27 -1.12 10.34 3.91
CA VAL A 27 -2.53 10.01 3.60
C VAL A 27 -3.48 10.59 4.65
N PHE A 28 -3.17 10.44 5.93
CA PHE A 28 -3.99 10.93 7.02
C PHE A 28 -4.13 12.45 7.00
N ALA A 29 -3.03 13.19 6.87
CA ALA A 29 -3.04 14.65 6.76
C ALA A 29 -3.88 15.11 5.55
N LEU A 30 -3.71 14.48 4.39
CA LEU A 30 -4.50 14.82 3.19
C LEU A 30 -6.01 14.57 3.40
N LYS A 31 -6.38 13.50 4.10
CA LYS A 31 -7.78 13.23 4.45
C LYS A 31 -8.32 14.20 5.51
N LEU A 32 -7.50 14.65 6.46
CA LEU A 32 -7.87 15.73 7.38
C LEU A 32 -8.13 17.02 6.62
N PHE A 33 -7.28 17.41 5.67
CA PHE A 33 -7.54 18.57 4.81
C PHE A 33 -8.88 18.45 4.07
N MET A 34 -9.20 17.28 3.51
CA MET A 34 -10.49 17.05 2.86
C MET A 34 -11.68 17.22 3.81
N ALA A 35 -11.51 16.91 5.10
CA ALA A 35 -12.57 16.98 6.10
C ALA A 35 -12.72 18.37 6.72
N THR A 36 -11.63 19.13 6.84
CA THR A 36 -11.60 20.39 7.60
C THR A 36 -11.36 21.63 6.75
N ASN A 37 -10.83 21.45 5.53
CA ASN A 37 -10.33 22.51 4.66
C ASN A 37 -9.18 23.36 5.27
N ASP A 38 -8.55 22.89 6.35
CA ASP A 38 -7.38 23.55 6.94
C ASP A 38 -6.11 23.22 6.12
N ARG A 39 -5.58 24.25 5.45
CA ARG A 39 -4.43 24.13 4.53
C ARG A 39 -3.15 23.64 5.21
N SER A 40 -3.03 23.75 6.54
CA SER A 40 -1.88 23.21 7.26
C SER A 40 -1.74 21.69 7.06
N TYR A 41 -2.86 20.98 6.98
CA TYR A 41 -2.86 19.53 6.72
C TYR A 41 -2.47 19.17 5.28
N LEU A 42 -2.83 20.00 4.30
CA LEU A 42 -2.37 19.81 2.91
C LEU A 42 -0.85 19.97 2.82
N GLN A 43 -0.32 21.02 3.44
CA GLN A 43 1.12 21.29 3.48
C GLN A 43 1.89 20.17 4.18
N GLU A 44 1.36 19.66 5.30
CA GLU A 44 1.98 18.56 6.03
C GLU A 44 1.93 17.25 5.22
N GLY A 45 0.81 16.98 4.56
CA GLY A 45 0.66 15.84 3.66
C GLY A 45 1.69 15.85 2.52
N GLU A 46 1.86 17.00 1.86
CA GLU A 46 2.90 17.20 0.84
C GLU A 46 4.32 17.04 1.41
N ARG A 47 4.60 17.66 2.56
CA ARG A 47 5.92 17.61 3.21
C ARG A 47 6.34 16.18 3.51
N LEU A 48 5.43 15.38 4.07
CA LEU A 48 5.68 13.97 4.41
C LEU A 48 5.86 13.12 3.14
N TYR A 49 5.06 13.36 2.10
CA TYR A 49 5.20 12.68 0.81
C TYR A 49 6.57 12.94 0.19
N GLU A 50 6.95 14.21 0.04
CA GLU A 50 8.22 14.60 -0.58
C GLU A 50 9.43 14.09 0.21
N TRP A 51 9.37 14.16 1.55
CA TRP A 51 10.43 13.61 2.39
C TRP A 51 10.57 12.10 2.19
N THR A 52 9.46 11.36 2.17
CA THR A 52 9.47 9.90 2.02
C THR A 52 9.99 9.51 0.64
N LYS A 53 9.48 10.15 -0.43
CA LYS A 53 9.94 9.92 -1.80
C LYS A 53 11.43 10.19 -1.96
N ARG A 54 11.91 11.35 -1.50
CA ARG A 54 13.32 11.74 -1.64
C ARG A 54 14.29 10.77 -0.96
N ASN A 55 13.92 10.25 0.20
CA ASN A 55 14.84 9.51 1.05
C ASN A 55 14.68 7.99 0.97
N LEU A 56 13.50 7.49 0.61
CA LEU A 56 13.14 6.08 0.72
C LEU A 56 12.60 5.46 -0.57
N GLN A 57 12.40 6.24 -1.65
CA GLN A 57 12.12 5.65 -2.95
C GLN A 57 13.41 5.10 -3.56
N ASP A 58 13.37 3.84 -3.96
CA ASP A 58 14.42 3.22 -4.75
C ASP A 58 14.41 3.80 -6.17
N PRO A 59 15.49 4.44 -6.64
CA PRO A 59 15.52 5.02 -7.98
C PRO A 59 15.48 3.97 -9.09
N GLU A 60 15.87 2.72 -8.83
CA GLU A 60 15.97 1.66 -9.83
C GLU A 60 14.61 1.11 -10.23
N ASP A 61 13.73 0.82 -9.26
CA ASP A 61 12.43 0.20 -9.52
C ASP A 61 11.23 0.98 -8.96
N LYS A 62 11.46 2.16 -8.40
CA LYS A 62 10.45 3.11 -7.87
C LYS A 62 9.70 2.61 -6.64
N LEU A 63 10.01 1.42 -6.12
CA LEU A 63 9.43 0.91 -4.87
C LEU A 63 10.04 1.63 -3.66
N TYR A 64 9.49 1.37 -2.49
CA TYR A 64 9.91 2.07 -1.26
C TYR A 64 10.65 1.13 -0.32
N TRP A 65 11.85 1.55 0.05
CA TRP A 65 12.61 0.97 1.15
C TRP A 65 11.89 1.17 2.48
N ASP A 66 12.25 0.37 3.47
CA ASP A 66 11.52 0.32 4.74
C ASP A 66 11.82 1.52 5.63
N ASN A 67 13.10 1.87 5.81
CA ASN A 67 13.49 2.91 6.76
C ASN A 67 14.87 3.52 6.50
N MET A 68 15.10 4.68 7.13
CA MET A 68 16.39 5.33 7.28
C MET A 68 16.72 5.46 8.76
N GLN A 69 17.83 4.85 9.19
CA GLN A 69 18.36 4.99 10.55
C GLN A 69 18.94 6.39 10.75
N LEU A 70 19.08 6.83 12.01
CA LEU A 70 19.59 8.18 12.33
C LEU A 70 21.01 8.48 11.82
N ASN A 71 21.80 7.47 11.49
CA ASN A 71 23.12 7.60 10.87
C ASN A 71 23.06 7.64 9.33
N GLY A 72 21.87 7.66 8.72
CA GLY A 72 21.66 7.67 7.28
C GLY A 72 21.63 6.29 6.62
N LYS A 73 21.87 5.19 7.36
CA LYS A 73 21.81 3.84 6.80
C LYS A 73 20.37 3.48 6.40
N ILE A 74 20.21 2.98 5.18
CA ILE A 74 18.92 2.57 4.63
C ILE A 74 18.65 1.08 4.87
N GLY A 75 17.48 0.76 5.42
CA GLY A 75 16.89 -0.58 5.40
C GLY A 75 16.14 -0.81 4.09
N LYS A 76 16.75 -1.53 3.14
CA LYS A 76 16.25 -1.67 1.76
C LYS A 76 15.12 -2.70 1.55
N ALA A 77 14.58 -3.28 2.62
CA ALA A 77 13.44 -4.21 2.50
C ALA A 77 12.24 -3.50 1.86
N LYS A 78 11.50 -4.22 1.02
CA LYS A 78 10.35 -3.70 0.26
C LYS A 78 9.09 -4.43 0.69
N PHE A 79 8.10 -3.66 1.14
CA PHE A 79 6.83 -4.20 1.61
C PHE A 79 5.68 -3.55 0.84
N SER A 80 4.65 -4.34 0.49
CA SER A 80 3.54 -3.90 -0.36
C SER A 80 2.78 -2.72 0.25
N TYR A 81 2.61 -2.67 1.57
CA TYR A 81 1.94 -1.57 2.25
C TYR A 81 2.72 -0.25 2.22
N ASN A 82 4.05 -0.28 2.23
CA ASN A 82 4.89 0.92 2.15
C ASN A 82 4.70 1.60 0.78
N ALA A 83 4.82 0.82 -0.29
CA ALA A 83 4.58 1.31 -1.65
C ALA A 83 3.10 1.69 -1.86
N GLY A 84 2.18 0.89 -1.34
CA GLY A 84 0.74 1.14 -1.38
C GLY A 84 0.28 2.44 -0.75
N GLN A 85 0.83 2.81 0.42
CA GLN A 85 0.50 4.08 1.06
C GLN A 85 1.10 5.28 0.32
N MET A 86 2.28 5.13 -0.29
CA MET A 86 2.84 6.18 -1.16
C MET A 86 2.03 6.33 -2.45
N LEU A 87 1.51 5.23 -3.00
CA LEU A 87 0.57 5.25 -4.13
C LEU A 87 -0.71 6.00 -3.74
N GLN A 88 -1.26 5.69 -2.56
CA GLN A 88 -2.44 6.35 -2.02
C GLN A 88 -2.22 7.86 -1.83
N ALA A 89 -1.10 8.24 -1.23
CA ALA A 89 -0.75 9.64 -1.01
C ALA A 89 -0.58 10.41 -2.33
N ALA A 90 0.10 9.82 -3.32
CA ALA A 90 0.28 10.42 -4.64
C ALA A 90 -1.07 10.67 -5.35
N ALA A 91 -1.97 9.68 -5.34
CA ALA A 91 -3.31 9.83 -5.93
C ALA A 91 -4.13 10.93 -5.23
N LEU A 92 -4.09 11.01 -3.90
CA LEU A 92 -4.75 12.06 -3.13
C LEU A 92 -4.15 13.45 -3.41
N LEU A 93 -2.82 13.55 -3.48
CA LEU A 93 -2.14 14.80 -3.81
C LEU A 93 -2.52 15.29 -5.21
N TYR A 94 -2.56 14.41 -6.20
CA TYR A 94 -3.07 14.77 -7.53
C TYR A 94 -4.52 15.25 -7.45
N LYS A 95 -5.39 14.53 -6.73
CA LYS A 95 -6.81 14.90 -6.58
C LYS A 95 -6.97 16.31 -6.04
N LEU A 96 -6.18 16.67 -5.02
CA LEU A 96 -6.29 17.93 -4.27
C LEU A 96 -5.58 19.11 -4.93
N THR A 97 -4.44 18.86 -5.61
CA THR A 97 -3.60 19.94 -6.17
C THR A 97 -3.71 20.07 -7.68
N LYS A 98 -4.20 19.03 -8.37
CA LYS A 98 -4.16 18.86 -9.83
C LYS A 98 -2.75 18.89 -10.44
N ASN A 99 -1.71 18.78 -9.62
CA ASN A 99 -0.34 18.69 -10.10
C ASN A 99 -0.08 17.30 -10.72
N LYS A 100 0.12 17.27 -12.04
CA LYS A 100 0.27 16.05 -12.83
C LYS A 100 1.44 15.16 -12.39
N ARG A 101 2.50 15.72 -11.80
CA ARG A 101 3.64 14.96 -11.27
C ARG A 101 3.20 13.86 -10.30
N TYR A 102 2.22 14.15 -9.44
CA TYR A 102 1.72 13.17 -8.48
C TYR A 102 0.91 12.04 -9.14
N LEU A 103 0.22 12.33 -10.25
CA LEU A 103 -0.45 11.29 -11.02
C LEU A 103 0.57 10.38 -11.72
N GLU A 104 1.61 10.96 -12.31
CA GLU A 104 2.71 10.23 -12.95
C GLU A 104 3.44 9.33 -11.94
N ASP A 105 3.68 9.85 -10.72
CA ASP A 105 4.26 9.08 -9.63
C ASP A 105 3.36 7.91 -9.22
N ALA A 106 2.05 8.15 -9.09
CA ALA A 106 1.08 7.12 -8.76
C ALA A 106 1.03 6.02 -9.83
N GLN A 107 1.01 6.39 -11.11
CA GLN A 107 0.96 5.43 -12.22
C GLN A 107 2.24 4.59 -12.29
N GLN A 108 3.42 5.20 -12.19
CA GLN A 108 4.69 4.46 -12.18
C GLN A 108 4.78 3.50 -11.00
N LEU A 109 4.37 3.95 -9.82
CA LEU A 109 4.40 3.12 -8.62
C LEU A 109 3.39 1.98 -8.66
N ALA A 110 2.22 2.19 -9.28
CA ALA A 110 1.23 1.14 -9.49
C ALA A 110 1.79 0.02 -10.38
N GLU A 111 2.45 0.36 -11.50
CA GLU A 111 3.11 -0.64 -12.35
C GLU A 111 4.27 -1.35 -11.63
N ALA A 112 5.10 -0.60 -10.88
CA ALA A 112 6.17 -1.19 -10.07
C ALA A 112 5.64 -2.17 -9.02
N CYS A 113 4.53 -1.83 -8.35
CA CYS A 113 3.88 -2.71 -7.40
C CYS A 113 3.34 -3.97 -8.08
N LEU A 114 2.72 -3.83 -9.26
CA LEU A 114 2.24 -4.98 -10.05
C LEU A 114 3.38 -5.91 -10.45
N GLY A 115 4.52 -5.36 -10.89
CA GLY A 115 5.69 -6.15 -11.28
C GLY A 115 6.42 -6.84 -10.13
N TYR A 116 6.33 -6.31 -8.90
CA TYR A 116 7.11 -6.83 -7.77
C TYR A 116 6.29 -7.61 -6.74
N PHE A 117 5.07 -7.19 -6.40
CA PHE A 117 4.25 -7.85 -5.36
C PHE A 117 3.27 -8.88 -5.90
N PHE A 118 3.26 -9.07 -7.22
CA PHE A 118 2.52 -10.12 -7.91
C PHE A 118 3.49 -11.02 -8.68
N GLU A 119 3.02 -12.21 -9.03
CA GLU A 119 3.75 -13.21 -9.80
C GLU A 119 2.86 -13.82 -10.88
N THR A 120 3.50 -14.26 -11.96
CA THR A 120 2.81 -15.00 -13.02
C THR A 120 2.68 -16.46 -12.61
N ASP A 121 1.47 -17.01 -12.68
CA ASP A 121 1.20 -18.43 -12.54
C ASP A 121 0.72 -18.96 -13.90
N ALA A 122 1.39 -19.99 -14.42
CA ALA A 122 1.06 -20.55 -15.74
C ALA A 122 -0.37 -21.11 -15.84
N LYS A 123 -1.03 -21.37 -14.70
CA LYS A 123 -2.41 -21.85 -14.64
C LYS A 123 -3.44 -20.73 -14.53
N LEU A 124 -3.01 -19.49 -14.31
CA LEU A 124 -3.88 -18.34 -14.11
C LEU A 124 -3.74 -17.35 -15.28
N ASN A 125 -4.85 -16.74 -15.70
CA ASN A 125 -4.86 -15.69 -16.72
C ASN A 125 -4.74 -14.27 -16.11
N PHE A 126 -4.23 -14.17 -14.88
CA PHE A 126 -4.07 -12.92 -14.14
C PHE A 126 -2.83 -12.99 -13.23
N PRO A 127 -2.20 -11.85 -12.91
CA PRO A 127 -1.11 -11.79 -11.95
C PRO A 127 -1.61 -12.18 -10.55
N LYS A 128 -0.98 -13.16 -9.92
CA LYS A 128 -1.32 -13.65 -8.58
C LYS A 128 -0.57 -12.85 -7.52
N LEU A 129 -1.20 -12.52 -6.41
CA LEU A 129 -0.50 -11.91 -5.26
C LEU A 129 0.58 -12.86 -4.76
N LYS A 130 1.80 -12.34 -4.57
CA LYS A 130 2.89 -13.11 -3.96
C LYS A 130 2.52 -13.51 -2.53
N ASN A 131 3.01 -14.67 -2.13
CA ASN A 131 2.85 -15.14 -0.75
C ASN A 131 3.57 -14.19 0.23
N SER A 132 2.79 -13.38 0.93
CA SER A 132 3.26 -12.35 1.86
C SER A 132 2.16 -12.01 2.87
N ASN A 133 2.44 -11.08 3.77
CA ASN A 133 1.49 -10.65 4.78
C ASN A 133 0.20 -10.07 4.13
N LEU A 134 -0.96 -10.65 4.46
CA LEU A 134 -2.24 -10.29 3.85
C LEU A 134 -2.67 -8.86 4.17
N TRP A 135 -2.43 -8.40 5.39
CA TRP A 135 -2.73 -7.02 5.77
C TRP A 135 -1.91 -6.04 4.94
N PHE A 136 -0.67 -6.40 4.57
CA PHE A 136 0.13 -5.55 3.71
C PHE A 136 -0.48 -5.42 2.31
N HIS A 137 -1.01 -6.51 1.76
CA HIS A 137 -1.74 -6.50 0.50
C HIS A 137 -3.04 -5.70 0.58
N ALA A 138 -3.79 -5.81 1.67
CA ALA A 138 -5.00 -5.01 1.89
C ALA A 138 -4.70 -3.50 1.95
N VAL A 139 -3.63 -3.11 2.64
CA VAL A 139 -3.17 -1.71 2.69
C VAL A 139 -2.68 -1.25 1.32
N MET A 140 -2.02 -2.13 0.54
CA MET A 140 -1.62 -1.83 -0.84
C MET A 140 -2.82 -1.56 -1.75
N MET A 141 -3.87 -2.36 -1.64
CA MET A 141 -5.10 -2.20 -2.41
C MET A 141 -5.73 -0.80 -2.23
N ARG A 142 -5.61 -0.19 -1.04
CA ARG A 142 -6.11 1.17 -0.79
C ARG A 142 -5.51 2.20 -1.75
N GLY A 143 -4.24 2.06 -2.10
CA GLY A 143 -3.57 2.93 -3.07
C GLY A 143 -4.14 2.78 -4.48
N TYR A 144 -4.33 1.55 -4.93
CA TYR A 144 -4.93 1.28 -6.23
C TYR A 144 -6.37 1.80 -6.34
N ILE A 145 -7.16 1.73 -5.26
CA ILE A 145 -8.52 2.29 -5.23
C ILE A 145 -8.49 3.81 -5.40
N GLU A 146 -7.64 4.53 -4.68
CA GLU A 146 -7.54 6.00 -4.84
C GLU A 146 -7.02 6.36 -6.23
N LEU A 147 -6.09 5.57 -6.82
CA LEU A 147 -5.62 5.78 -8.19
C LEU A 147 -6.76 5.61 -9.21
N ALA A 148 -7.50 4.50 -9.13
CA ALA A 148 -8.65 4.24 -10.01
C ALA A 148 -9.71 5.35 -9.91
N ALA A 149 -9.91 5.91 -8.71
CA ALA A 149 -10.84 7.01 -8.49
C ALA A 149 -10.41 8.33 -9.18
N VAL A 150 -9.13 8.53 -9.47
CA VAL A 150 -8.63 9.75 -10.12
C VAL A 150 -8.38 9.61 -11.62
N ASN A 151 -8.15 8.40 -12.13
CA ASN A 151 -7.84 8.17 -13.54
C ASN A 151 -8.84 7.25 -14.28
N GLY A 152 -9.76 6.60 -13.56
CA GLY A 152 -10.74 5.67 -14.14
C GLY A 152 -10.21 4.31 -14.56
N ASP A 153 -8.90 4.03 -14.43
CA ASP A 153 -8.31 2.73 -14.80
C ASP A 153 -8.65 1.66 -13.76
N GLN A 154 -9.55 0.76 -14.14
CA GLN A 154 -10.04 -0.33 -13.29
C GLN A 154 -9.15 -1.58 -13.31
N ARG A 155 -8.15 -1.65 -14.20
CA ARG A 155 -7.33 -2.86 -14.44
C ARG A 155 -6.78 -3.47 -13.16
N TYR A 156 -6.23 -2.65 -12.27
CA TYR A 156 -5.65 -3.15 -11.01
C TYR A 156 -6.71 -3.69 -10.05
N LEU A 157 -7.87 -3.06 -9.96
CA LEU A 157 -8.97 -3.56 -9.13
C LEU A 157 -9.51 -4.88 -9.67
N THR A 158 -9.58 -5.05 -10.99
CA THR A 158 -9.89 -6.35 -11.62
C THR A 158 -8.86 -7.43 -11.24
N VAL A 159 -7.57 -7.09 -11.19
CA VAL A 159 -6.54 -8.05 -10.73
C VAL A 159 -6.75 -8.44 -9.27
N PHE A 160 -7.04 -7.49 -8.38
CA PHE A 160 -7.38 -7.80 -6.98
C PHE A 160 -8.65 -8.65 -6.88
N ALA A 161 -9.70 -8.34 -7.65
CA ALA A 161 -10.94 -9.11 -7.65
C ALA A 161 -10.72 -10.58 -8.03
N LYS A 162 -9.95 -10.84 -9.09
CA LYS A 162 -9.58 -12.21 -9.48
C LYS A 162 -8.77 -12.93 -8.39
N ASN A 163 -7.85 -12.23 -7.71
CA ASN A 163 -7.11 -12.79 -6.60
C ASN A 163 -8.00 -13.13 -5.39
N LEU A 164 -8.98 -12.28 -5.07
CA LEU A 164 -9.91 -12.56 -4.00
C LEU A 164 -10.90 -13.66 -4.36
N GLU A 165 -11.37 -13.74 -5.60
CA GLU A 165 -12.17 -14.87 -6.07
C GLU A 165 -11.40 -16.20 -5.94
N PHE A 166 -10.13 -16.22 -6.35
CA PHE A 166 -9.23 -17.35 -6.12
C PHE A 166 -9.13 -17.70 -4.63
N ALA A 167 -8.92 -16.71 -3.76
CA ALA A 167 -8.83 -16.93 -2.32
C ALA A 167 -10.14 -17.48 -1.73
N TRP A 168 -11.29 -16.98 -2.18
CA TRP A 168 -12.61 -17.47 -1.76
C TRP A 168 -12.81 -18.95 -2.08
N GLN A 169 -12.37 -19.37 -3.26
CA GLN A 169 -12.53 -20.74 -3.75
C GLN A 169 -11.52 -21.72 -3.14
N HIS A 170 -10.29 -21.26 -2.84
CA HIS A 170 -9.18 -22.17 -2.53
C HIS A 170 -8.55 -21.99 -1.16
N MET A 171 -8.67 -20.82 -0.54
CA MET A 171 -7.95 -20.49 0.69
C MET A 171 -8.83 -20.55 1.94
N ARG A 172 -10.14 -20.76 1.79
CA ARG A 172 -11.09 -20.74 2.90
C ARG A 172 -11.39 -22.14 3.43
N ASP A 173 -11.32 -22.31 4.76
CA ASP A 173 -11.64 -23.56 5.43
C ASP A 173 -13.14 -23.71 5.76
N GLN A 174 -13.52 -24.85 6.36
CA GLN A 174 -14.90 -25.16 6.72
C GLN A 174 -15.50 -24.21 7.76
N ALA A 175 -14.67 -23.52 8.55
CA ALA A 175 -15.12 -22.51 9.50
C ALA A 175 -15.30 -21.13 8.83
N GLY A 176 -15.01 -21.01 7.53
CA GLY A 176 -15.09 -19.76 6.79
C GLY A 176 -13.85 -18.87 6.96
N LEU A 177 -12.78 -19.36 7.58
CA LEU A 177 -11.55 -18.60 7.79
C LEU A 177 -10.55 -18.85 6.66
N PHE A 178 -9.79 -17.83 6.31
CA PHE A 178 -8.84 -17.88 5.21
C PHE A 178 -7.43 -18.26 5.69
N SER A 179 -6.75 -19.10 4.93
CA SER A 179 -5.30 -19.30 5.04
C SER A 179 -4.55 -18.06 4.58
N PRO A 180 -3.43 -17.68 5.23
CA PRO A 180 -2.55 -16.64 4.72
C PRO A 180 -1.65 -17.11 3.57
N ASP A 181 -1.56 -18.42 3.33
CA ASP A 181 -0.65 -18.99 2.34
C ASP A 181 -1.27 -19.02 0.94
N TRP A 182 -0.82 -18.11 0.08
CA TRP A 182 -1.21 -18.05 -1.33
C TRP A 182 -0.67 -19.22 -2.15
N THR A 183 0.34 -19.95 -1.66
CA THR A 183 0.88 -21.13 -2.37
C THR A 183 0.03 -22.38 -2.21
N LEU A 184 -0.93 -22.37 -1.28
CA LEU A 184 -1.80 -23.49 -0.91
C LEU A 184 -1.05 -24.75 -0.41
N LYS A 185 0.21 -24.60 -0.01
CA LYS A 185 1.04 -25.72 0.48
C LYS A 185 0.86 -25.92 1.98
N ASP A 186 0.68 -24.83 2.71
CA ASP A 186 0.58 -24.82 4.16
C ASP A 186 -0.85 -24.52 4.61
N GLN A 187 -1.47 -25.51 5.26
CA GLN A 187 -2.75 -25.34 5.93
C GLN A 187 -2.51 -25.05 7.41
N HIS A 188 -2.28 -23.77 7.73
CA HIS A 188 -2.17 -23.34 9.12
C HIS A 188 -3.47 -23.62 9.89
N LYS A 189 -3.37 -24.42 10.96
CA LYS A 189 -4.50 -24.72 11.85
C LYS A 189 -4.95 -23.48 12.64
N SER A 190 -4.00 -22.64 13.04
CA SER A 190 -4.27 -21.34 13.65
C SER A 190 -4.36 -20.26 12.58
N LYS A 191 -5.34 -19.37 12.71
CA LYS A 191 -5.56 -18.23 11.80
C LYS A 191 -5.32 -16.94 12.54
N TRP A 192 -4.49 -16.06 11.99
CA TRP A 192 -4.22 -14.78 12.63
C TRP A 192 -5.38 -13.80 12.38
N LEU A 193 -5.82 -13.09 13.42
CA LEU A 193 -6.98 -12.21 13.34
C LEU A 193 -6.81 -11.12 12.27
N LEU A 194 -5.60 -10.55 12.18
CA LEU A 194 -5.32 -9.46 11.23
C LEU A 194 -5.46 -9.90 9.78
N ASP A 195 -5.11 -11.16 9.46
CA ASP A 195 -5.27 -11.73 8.13
C ASP A 195 -6.75 -11.87 7.75
N GLN A 196 -7.60 -12.24 8.71
CA GLN A 196 -9.04 -12.32 8.47
C GLN A 196 -9.64 -10.93 8.23
N CYS A 197 -9.24 -9.94 9.03
CA CYS A 197 -9.63 -8.55 8.83
C CYS A 197 -9.16 -8.00 7.47
N ALA A 198 -7.99 -8.42 6.99
CA ALA A 198 -7.48 -8.04 5.67
C ALA A 198 -8.44 -8.49 4.57
N PHE A 199 -8.90 -9.74 4.60
CA PHE A 199 -9.89 -10.25 3.64
C PHE A 199 -11.19 -9.48 3.71
N VAL A 200 -11.76 -9.32 4.92
CA VAL A 200 -13.02 -8.56 5.10
C VAL A 200 -12.91 -7.16 4.51
N GLU A 201 -11.81 -6.46 4.79
CA GLU A 201 -11.57 -5.11 4.23
C GLU A 201 -11.47 -5.13 2.70
N MET A 202 -10.69 -6.04 2.13
CA MET A 202 -10.50 -6.12 0.67
C MET A 202 -11.81 -6.45 -0.04
N TYR A 203 -12.59 -7.43 0.43
CA TYR A 203 -13.91 -7.78 -0.14
C TYR A 203 -14.88 -6.60 -0.04
N ALA A 204 -14.99 -5.96 1.13
CA ALA A 204 -15.91 -4.83 1.32
C ALA A 204 -15.57 -3.65 0.39
N ARG A 205 -14.28 -3.39 0.17
CA ARG A 205 -13.82 -2.34 -0.76
C ARG A 205 -14.11 -2.67 -2.21
N LEU A 206 -13.93 -3.93 -2.63
CA LEU A 206 -14.28 -4.39 -3.96
C LEU A 206 -15.79 -4.30 -4.22
N ALA A 207 -16.61 -4.77 -3.28
CA ALA A 207 -18.06 -4.69 -3.37
C ALA A 207 -18.53 -3.23 -3.55
N LYS A 208 -17.92 -2.29 -2.80
CA LYS A 208 -18.18 -0.85 -2.97
C LYS A 208 -17.75 -0.32 -4.35
N ALA A 209 -16.73 -0.92 -4.96
CA ALA A 209 -16.24 -0.56 -6.29
C ALA A 209 -17.03 -1.26 -7.44
N GLY A 210 -18.04 -2.08 -7.13
CA GLY A 210 -18.90 -2.74 -8.11
C GLY A 210 -18.38 -4.08 -8.63
N TYR A 211 -17.50 -4.74 -7.88
CA TYR A 211 -17.06 -6.12 -8.12
C TYR A 211 -17.85 -7.13 -7.29
#